data_AF-A0A6P0UDA6-F1
#
_entry.id   AF-A0A6P0UDA6-F1
#
_cell.length_a   1.000
_cell.length_b   1.000
_cell.length_c   1.000
_cell.angle_alpha   90.00
_cell.angle_beta   90.00
_cell.angle_gamma   90.00
#
_symmetry.space_group_name_H-M   'P 1'
#
loop_
_entity.id
_entity.type
_entity.pdbx_description
1 polymer ?
#
loop_
_entity_poly.entity_id
_entity_poly.type
_entity_poly.pdbx_seq_one_letter_code
_entity_poly.pdbx_strand_id
1 'polypeptide(L)' 'MSSFFYGIEDLFVNHLFWPYDFFRFMQNWWTSNTVNWLFMAIGLVAMVYWLLQLKKFNDNQEEDKTITSHSYL' A
#
# COMPACT_ATOMS: atom_id res chain seq x y z
N MET A 1 1.54 -9.13 -33.34
CA MET A 1 1.54 -8.26 -32.14
C MET A 1 0.29 -8.44 -31.28
N SER A 2 -0.92 -8.58 -31.84
CA SER A 2 -2.16 -8.71 -31.06
C SER A 2 -2.20 -9.90 -30.09
N SER A 3 -1.62 -11.05 -30.45
CA SER A 3 -1.58 -12.23 -29.58
C SER A 3 -0.87 -12.01 -28.25
N PHE A 4 0.13 -11.12 -28.20
CA PHE A 4 0.82 -10.76 -26.96
C PHE A 4 -0.12 -10.02 -26.01
N PHE A 5 -0.88 -9.04 -26.53
CA PHE A 5 -1.85 -8.29 -25.73
C PHE A 5 -3.04 -9.15 -25.28
N TYR A 6 -3.52 -10.07 -26.12
CA TYR A 6 -4.53 -11.06 -25.70
C TYR A 6 -4.02 -12.01 -24.61
N GLY A 7 -2.73 -12.38 -24.65
CA GLY A 7 -2.13 -13.15 -23.56
C GLY A 7 -2.08 -12.38 -22.24
N ILE A 8 -1.84 -11.07 -22.28
CA ILE A 8 -1.93 -10.20 -21.08
C ILE A 8 -3.37 -10.13 -20.59
N GLU A 9 -4.33 -9.88 -21.48
CA GLU A 9 -5.75 -9.84 -21.14
C GLU A 9 -6.20 -11.14 -20.45
N ASP A 10 -5.87 -12.29 -21.02
CA ASP A 10 -6.23 -13.60 -20.48
C ASP A 10 -5.62 -13.87 -19.09
N LEU A 11 -4.36 -13.49 -18.89
CA LEU A 11 -3.70 -13.60 -17.59
C LEU A 11 -4.38 -12.73 -16.54
N PHE A 12 -4.69 -11.47 -16.87
CA PHE A 12 -5.24 -10.54 -15.88
C PHE A 12 -6.73 -10.76 -15.63
N VAL A 13 -7.54 -10.94 -16.67
CA VAL A 13 -9.00 -11.07 -16.55
C VAL A 13 -9.38 -12.48 -16.09
N ASN A 14 -8.91 -13.51 -16.79
CA ASN A 14 -9.40 -14.88 -16.56
C ASN A 14 -8.65 -15.61 -15.43
N HIS A 15 -7.44 -15.17 -15.05
CA HIS A 15 -6.63 -15.83 -14.02
C HIS A 15 -6.38 -14.98 -12.77
N LEU A 16 -5.78 -13.79 -12.89
CA LEU A 16 -5.39 -13.00 -11.72
C LEU A 16 -6.59 -12.27 -11.08
N PHE A 17 -7.50 -11.74 -11.89
CA PHE A 17 -8.63 -10.93 -11.44
C PHE A 17 -9.98 -11.61 -11.63
N TRP A 18 -10.01 -12.93 -11.86
CA TRP A 18 -11.24 -13.70 -11.96
C TRP A 18 -12.26 -13.46 -10.81
N PRO A 19 -11.87 -13.19 -9.54
CA PRO A 19 -12.83 -12.94 -8.49
C PRO A 19 -13.56 -11.59 -8.64
N TYR A 20 -12.99 -10.65 -9.39
CA TYR A 20 -13.60 -9.34 -9.61
C TYR A 20 -14.86 -9.41 -10.48
N ASP A 21 -15.01 -10.44 -11.32
CA ASP A 21 -16.26 -10.69 -12.03
C ASP A 21 -17.41 -11.01 -11.06
N PHE A 22 -17.13 -11.73 -9.97
CA PHE A 22 -18.12 -11.97 -8.92
C PHE A 22 -18.48 -10.67 -8.19
N PHE A 23 -17.49 -9.88 -7.77
CA PHE A 23 -17.71 -8.61 -7.06
C PHE A 23 -18.47 -7.58 -7.90
N ARG A 24 -18.30 -7.59 -9.22
CA ARG A 24 -18.97 -6.67 -10.16
C ARG A 24 -20.49 -6.74 -10.11
N PHE A 25 -21.06 -7.93 -9.90
CA PHE A 25 -22.51 -8.12 -9.90
C PHE A 25 -23.15 -7.95 -8.52
N MET A 26 -22.34 -7.70 -7.47
CA MET A 26 -22.83 -7.46 -6.13
C MET A 26 -23.44 -6.06 -6.01
N GLN A 27 -24.65 -5.98 -5.44
CA GLN A 27 -25.39 -4.73 -5.23
C GLN A 27 -24.94 -3.99 -3.97
N ASN A 28 -24.39 -4.69 -2.98
CA ASN A 28 -23.97 -4.09 -1.72
C ASN A 28 -22.61 -3.41 -1.89
N TRP A 29 -22.60 -2.08 -1.79
CA TRP A 29 -21.39 -1.25 -1.94
C TRP A 29 -20.23 -1.69 -1.05
N TRP A 30 -20.49 -2.06 0.20
CA TRP A 30 -19.44 -2.50 1.13
C TRP A 30 -18.81 -3.81 0.66
N THR A 31 -19.64 -4.77 0.27
CA THR A 31 -19.16 -6.09 -0.12
C THR A 31 -18.45 -6.05 -1.48
N SER A 32 -18.95 -5.28 -2.45
CA SER A 32 -18.28 -5.09 -3.75
C SER A 32 -16.89 -4.44 -3.62
N ASN A 33 -16.67 -3.66 -2.55
CA ASN A 33 -15.39 -2.98 -2.29
C ASN A 33 -14.50 -3.67 -1.25
N THR A 34 -14.80 -4.91 -0.85
CA THR A 34 -14.08 -5.61 0.23
C THR A 34 -12.56 -5.68 -0.02
N VAL A 35 -12.15 -5.91 -1.28
CA VAL A 35 -10.72 -5.98 -1.62
C VAL A 35 -10.03 -4.61 -1.46
N ASN A 36 -10.71 -3.52 -1.83
CA ASN A 36 -10.22 -2.15 -1.63
C ASN A 36 -10.06 -1.85 -0.13
N TRP A 37 -11.04 -2.23 0.69
CA TRP A 37 -10.97 -2.08 2.14
C TRP A 37 -9.81 -2.86 2.75
N LEU A 38 -9.59 -4.11 2.30
CA LEU A 38 -8.47 -4.92 2.75
C LEU A 38 -7.12 -4.29 2.38
N PHE A 39 -6.97 -3.83 1.13
CA PHE A 39 -5.76 -3.16 0.68
C PHE A 39 -5.46 -1.89 1.50
N MET A 40 -6.48 -1.05 1.74
CA MET A 40 -6.35 0.14 2.56
C MET A 40 -5.98 -0.19 4.01
N ALA A 41 -6.57 -1.25 4.58
CA ALA A 41 -6.25 -1.70 5.94
C ALA A 41 -4.80 -2.17 6.05
N ILE A 42 -4.31 -2.97 5.10
CA ILE A 42 -2.92 -3.42 5.05
C ILE A 42 -1.97 -2.22 4.95
N GLY A 43 -2.26 -1.28 4.04
CA GLY A 43 -1.47 -0.06 3.88
C GLY A 43 -1.41 0.78 5.15
N LEU A 44 -2.55 0.92 5.85
CA LEU A 44 -2.62 1.64 7.12
C LEU A 44 -1.80 0.95 8.21
N VAL A 45 -1.90 -0.38 8.34
CA VAL A 45 -1.11 -1.15 9.32
C VAL A 45 0.38 -1.02 9.03
N ALA A 46 0.80 -1.16 7.77
CA ALA A 46 2.19 -1.00 7.37
C ALA A 46 2.72 0.42 7.65
N MET A 47 1.92 1.45 7.37
CA MET A 47 2.25 2.84 7.67
C MET A 47 2.40 3.07 9.18
N VAL A 48 1.44 2.61 9.99
CA VAL A 48 1.49 2.73 11.46
C VAL A 48 2.72 2.00 12.02
N TYR A 49 2.99 0.78 11.54
CA TYR A 49 4.21 0.05 11.91
C TYR A 49 5.46 0.88 11.64
N TRP A 50 5.56 1.49 10.46
CA TRP A 50 6.73 2.30 10.09
C TRP A 50 6.88 3.55 10.96
N LEU A 51 5.78 4.25 11.26
CA LEU A 51 5.79 5.39 12.17
C LEU A 51 6.25 5.00 13.59
N LEU A 52 5.85 3.82 14.07
CA LEU A 52 6.30 3.30 15.36
C LEU A 52 7.80 2.96 15.35
N GLN A 53 8.33 2.44 14.24
CA GLN A 53 9.78 2.21 14.10
C GLN A 53 10.55 3.53 14.17
N LEU A 54 10.12 4.56 13.42
CA LEU A 54 10.73 5.89 13.45
C LEU A 54 10.69 6.49 14.86
N LYS A 55 9.55 6.37 15.56
CA LYS A 55 9.43 6.82 16.94
C LYS A 55 10.44 6.12 17.86
N LYS A 56 10.57 4.79 17.75
CA LYS A 56 11.53 4.01 18.54
C LYS A 56 12.96 4.52 18.36
N PHE A 57 13.39 4.79 17.13
CA PHE A 57 14.72 5.34 16.88
C PHE A 57 14.90 6.75 17.44
N ASN A 58 13.89 7.61 17.31
CA ASN A 58 13.93 8.94 17.91
C ASN A 58 14.00 8.90 19.45
N ASP A 59 13.30 7.95 20.08
CA ASP A 59 13.25 7.80 21.53
C ASP A 59 14.52 7.14 22.11
N ASN A 60 15.30 6.43 21.28
CA ASN A 60 16.54 5.76 21.69
C ASN A 60 17.71 6.70 22.01
N GLN A 61 17.61 8.01 21.72
CA GLN A 61 18.64 9.02 22.01
C GLN A 61 20.05 8.71 21.44
N GLU A 62 20.15 7.81 20.46
CA GLU A 62 21.41 7.43 19.81
C GLU A 62 21.82 8.41 18.69
N GLU A 63 20.93 9.30 18.26
CA GLU A 63 21.23 10.32 17.25
C GLU A 63 22.04 11.48 17.83
N ASP A 64 23.19 11.77 17.21
CA ASP A 64 23.92 13.01 17.44
C ASP A 64 23.13 14.19 16.83
N LYS A 65 22.52 15.00 17.70
CA LYS A 65 21.76 16.21 17.33
C LYS A 65 22.59 17.49 17.47
N THR A 66 23.91 17.38 17.55
CA THR A 66 24.78 18.54 17.70
C THR A 66 24.71 19.42 16.44
N ILE A 67 24.31 20.68 16.62
CA ILE A 67 24.14 21.63 15.52
C ILE A 67 25.50 22.26 15.21
N THR A 68 26.03 22.05 13.99
CA THR A 68 27.28 22.66 13.52
C THR A 68 27.06 24.06 12.90
N SER A 69 26.14 24.85 13.46
CA SER A 69 25.88 26.19 12.94
C SER A 69 27.01 27.13 13.36
N HIS A 70 27.71 27.69 12.38
CA HIS A 70 28.61 28.82 12.63
C HIS A 70 27.79 30.02 13.12
N SER A 71 28.26 30.68 14.18
CA SER A 71 27.72 31.96 14.61
C SER A 71 27.84 32.95 13.45
N TYR A 72 26.72 33.49 12.96
CA TYR A 72 26.78 34.67 12.10
C TYR A 72 27.27 35.85 12.95
N LEU A 73 28.34 36.50 12.49
CA LEU A 73 28.83 37.79 13.00
C LEU A 73 27.86 38.89 12.58
#